data_AF-A0A7S8HU56-F1
#
_entry.id   AF-A0A7S8HU56-F1
#
_cell.length_a   1.000
_cell.length_b   1.000
_cell.length_c   1.000
_cell.angle_alpha   90.00
_cell.angle_beta   90.00
_cell.angle_gamma   90.00
#
_symmetry.space_group_name_H-M   'P 1'
#
loop_
_entity.id
_entity.type
_entity.pdbx_description
1 polymer ?
#
loop_
_entity_poly.entity_id
_entity_poly.type
_entity_poly.pdbx_seq_one_letter_code
_entity_poly.pdbx_strand_id
1 'polypeptide(L)'
;MENMTANDVLKDTLELHDQVSILRDGLYEMAPFEVSHNMDGNEKSQEVHNIHTFEGVMHRYQDQQTARLYNAARLINLYLLQLIFSALKRGSGIESSCQYPNTDCIFPEARDWTVEKVLLESAELVRDILASVPYYLDLLESQNRIEARYLIWPLTSIVSLDVCPPLARHCIKDRLMVLGFKYNMRQAIEVAKMLDQRDHIQNW
;
A
#
# COMPACT_ATOMS: atom_id res chain seq x y z
N MET A 1 18.92 -12.15 -25.98
CA MET A 1 18.37 -11.54 -24.76
C MET A 1 19.38 -10.47 -24.39
N GLU A 2 19.10 -9.21 -24.73
CA GLU A 2 20.02 -8.11 -24.41
C GLU A 2 20.08 -7.94 -22.89
N ASN A 3 21.29 -7.80 -22.36
CA ASN A 3 21.49 -7.55 -20.94
C ASN A 3 21.17 -6.07 -20.66
N MET A 4 20.06 -5.80 -19.99
CA MET A 4 19.73 -4.45 -19.53
C MET A 4 20.67 -4.00 -18.41
N THR A 5 21.05 -2.72 -18.43
CA THR A 5 21.81 -2.11 -17.33
C THR A 5 20.88 -1.75 -16.16
N ALA A 6 21.44 -1.50 -14.99
CA ALA A 6 20.66 -1.04 -13.82
C ALA A 6 19.94 0.30 -14.09
N ASN A 7 20.52 1.17 -14.91
CA ASN A 7 19.92 2.43 -15.30
C ASN A 7 18.74 2.23 -16.26
N ASP A 8 18.84 1.27 -17.19
CA ASP A 8 17.72 0.92 -18.07
C ASP A 8 16.54 0.38 -17.27
N VAL A 9 16.81 -0.50 -16.29
CA VAL A 9 15.78 -1.03 -15.40
C VAL A 9 15.11 0.08 -14.58
N LEU A 10 15.89 1.03 -14.03
CA LEU A 10 15.34 2.15 -13.27
C LEU A 10 14.50 3.07 -14.15
N LYS A 11 14.97 3.38 -15.37
CA LYS A 11 14.22 4.19 -16.34
C LYS A 11 12.89 3.54 -16.69
N ASP A 12 12.89 2.25 -17.01
CA ASP A 12 11.66 1.51 -17.34
C ASP A 12 10.72 1.42 -16.14
N THR A 13 11.26 1.30 -14.92
CA THR A 13 10.47 1.32 -13.68
C THR A 13 9.77 2.66 -13.48
N LEU A 14 10.46 3.77 -13.73
CA LEU A 14 9.90 5.11 -13.64
C LEU A 14 8.81 5.35 -14.68
N GLU A 15 9.04 4.92 -15.93
CA GLU A 15 8.03 5.02 -16.99
C GLU A 15 6.80 4.18 -16.66
N LEU A 16 6.99 2.95 -16.18
CA LEU A 16 5.89 2.10 -15.76
C LEU A 16 5.13 2.70 -14.58
N HIS A 17 5.81 3.33 -13.62
CA HIS A 17 5.16 4.02 -12.51
C HIS A 17 4.20 5.13 -13.00
N ASP A 18 4.60 5.90 -14.02
CA ASP A 18 3.73 6.90 -14.61
C ASP A 18 2.54 6.29 -15.33
N GLN A 19 2.78 5.25 -16.12
CA GLN A 19 1.71 4.58 -16.88
C GLN A 19 0.65 4.01 -15.93
N VAL A 20 1.04 3.45 -14.80
CA VAL A 20 0.08 2.94 -13.80
C VAL A 20 -0.62 4.10 -13.07
N SER A 21 0.06 5.23 -12.88
CA SER A 21 -0.57 6.44 -12.34
C SER A 21 -1.66 6.97 -13.28
N ILE A 22 -1.37 7.06 -14.58
CA ILE A 22 -2.35 7.43 -15.62
C ILE A 22 -3.51 6.43 -15.65
N LEU A 23 -3.23 5.13 -15.54
CA LEU A 23 -4.27 4.10 -15.45
C LEU A 23 -5.18 4.32 -14.23
N ARG A 24 -4.62 4.70 -13.08
CA ARG A 24 -5.39 4.98 -11.87
C ARG A 24 -6.29 6.20 -12.02
N ASP A 25 -5.79 7.24 -12.68
CA ASP A 25 -6.58 8.45 -12.98
C ASP A 25 -7.74 8.10 -13.93
N GLY A 26 -7.46 7.35 -14.99
CA GLY A 26 -8.50 6.83 -15.89
C GLY A 26 -9.49 5.89 -15.20
N LEU A 27 -9.04 5.08 -14.24
CA LEU A 27 -9.92 4.24 -13.42
C LEU A 27 -10.87 5.10 -12.58
N TYR A 28 -10.43 6.25 -12.08
CA TYR A 28 -11.27 7.21 -11.36
C TYR A 28 -12.35 7.83 -12.25
N GLU A 29 -12.02 8.15 -13.49
CA GLU A 29 -13.01 8.64 -14.45
C GLU A 29 -14.06 7.58 -14.82
N MET A 30 -13.65 6.31 -14.96
CA MET A 30 -14.54 5.22 -15.37
C MET A 30 -15.37 4.64 -14.23
N ALA A 31 -14.80 4.54 -13.04
CA ALA A 31 -15.40 3.90 -11.87
C ALA A 31 -15.08 4.72 -10.61
N PRO A 32 -15.72 5.88 -10.44
CA PRO A 32 -15.45 6.76 -9.30
C PRO A 32 -15.88 6.09 -7.99
N PHE A 33 -15.24 6.52 -6.90
CA PHE A 33 -15.61 6.13 -5.54
C PHE A 33 -15.73 7.36 -4.65
N GLU A 34 -16.53 7.27 -3.61
CA GLU A 34 -16.72 8.36 -2.66
C GLU A 34 -15.65 8.30 -1.57
N VAL A 35 -15.14 9.46 -1.17
CA VAL A 35 -14.26 9.60 -0.01
C VAL A 35 -15.08 10.19 1.14
N SER A 36 -15.09 9.53 2.29
CA SER A 36 -15.75 10.03 3.50
C SER A 36 -14.74 10.24 4.61
N HIS A 37 -14.92 11.31 5.38
CA HIS A 37 -14.09 11.64 6.53
C HIS A 37 -14.89 11.50 7.83
N ASN A 38 -14.42 10.66 8.75
CA ASN A 38 -15.07 10.43 10.04
C ASN A 38 -14.90 11.59 11.05
N MET A 39 -14.40 12.75 10.61
CA MET A 39 -14.17 13.94 11.46
C MET A 39 -15.36 14.91 11.53
N ASP A 40 -16.47 14.64 10.83
CA ASP A 40 -17.66 15.49 10.93
C ASP A 40 -18.44 15.17 12.21
N GLY A 41 -18.23 16.00 13.23
CA GLY A 41 -18.89 16.00 14.54
C GLY A 41 -20.39 16.30 14.48
N ASN A 42 -21.16 15.48 13.76
CA ASN A 42 -22.61 15.52 13.80
C ASN A 42 -23.11 14.36 14.67
N GLU A 43 -23.26 14.64 15.96
CA GLU A 43 -23.69 13.74 17.05
C GLU A 43 -25.11 13.14 16.89
N LYS A 44 -25.73 13.21 15.71
CA LYS A 44 -27.14 12.80 15.49
C LYS A 44 -27.34 11.49 14.72
N SER A 45 -26.27 10.76 14.41
CA SER A 45 -26.35 9.44 13.76
C SER A 45 -25.45 8.37 14.40
N GLN A 46 -25.11 8.55 15.68
CA GLN A 46 -24.29 7.63 16.49
C GLN A 46 -25.04 6.37 16.98
N GLU A 47 -25.82 5.72 16.10
CA GLU A 47 -26.26 4.34 16.34
C GLU A 47 -25.74 3.34 15.30
N VAL A 48 -24.96 3.79 14.31
CA VAL A 48 -24.37 2.90 13.30
C VAL A 48 -22.89 2.72 13.62
N HIS A 49 -22.56 1.57 14.24
CA HIS A 49 -21.25 0.93 14.41
C HIS A 49 -19.99 1.82 14.34
N ASN A 50 -19.15 1.80 15.38
CA ASN A 50 -17.78 2.36 15.36
C ASN A 50 -16.95 1.79 14.19
N ILE A 51 -17.03 2.39 13.00
CA ILE A 51 -16.25 2.04 11.82
C ILE A 51 -14.82 2.50 12.06
N HIS A 52 -13.87 1.58 11.98
CA HIS A 52 -12.47 1.87 12.27
C HIS A 52 -11.72 2.30 11.01
N THR A 53 -11.46 3.59 10.88
CA THR A 53 -10.74 4.22 9.76
C THR A 53 -9.27 4.52 10.09
N PHE A 54 -8.38 4.39 9.10
CA PHE A 54 -7.02 4.92 9.20
C PHE A 54 -7.03 6.41 8.84
N GLU A 55 -6.46 7.27 9.70
CA GLU A 55 -6.44 8.73 9.53
C GLU A 55 -7.83 9.37 9.30
N GLY A 56 -8.89 8.72 9.78
CA GLY A 56 -10.25 9.22 9.62
C GLY A 56 -10.81 9.11 8.20
N VAL A 57 -10.14 8.43 7.26
CA VAL A 57 -10.55 8.33 5.85
C VAL A 57 -11.16 6.95 5.57
N MET A 58 -12.26 6.94 4.81
CA MET A 58 -12.78 5.73 4.17
C MET A 58 -13.21 5.97 2.73
N HIS A 59 -13.10 4.93 1.90
CA HIS A 59 -13.60 4.91 0.54
C HIS A 59 -14.88 4.09 0.46
N ARG A 60 -15.87 4.57 -0.30
CA ARG A 60 -17.07 3.81 -0.65
C ARG A 60 -17.08 3.54 -2.15
N TYR A 61 -17.00 2.27 -2.49
CA TYR A 61 -16.98 1.81 -3.88
C TYR A 61 -18.38 1.41 -4.32
N GLN A 62 -18.62 1.49 -5.63
CA GLN A 62 -19.87 1.01 -6.24
C GLN A 62 -20.06 -0.50 -6.04
N ASP A 63 -18.97 -1.27 -6.15
CA ASP A 63 -18.96 -2.71 -5.97
C ASP A 63 -17.57 -3.22 -5.53
N GLN A 64 -17.51 -4.50 -5.15
CA GLN A 64 -16.28 -5.12 -4.66
C GLN A 64 -15.22 -5.27 -5.74
N GLN A 65 -15.61 -5.41 -7.01
CA GLN A 65 -14.67 -5.55 -8.12
C GLN A 65 -13.92 -4.24 -8.34
N THR A 66 -14.63 -3.10 -8.25
CA THR A 66 -14.06 -1.76 -8.31
C THR A 66 -13.04 -1.57 -7.18
N ALA A 67 -13.41 -1.89 -5.94
CA ALA A 67 -12.50 -1.82 -4.79
C ALA A 67 -11.22 -2.66 -5.00
N ARG A 68 -11.36 -3.87 -5.56
CA ARG A 68 -10.22 -4.75 -5.87
C ARG A 68 -9.32 -4.16 -6.95
N LEU A 69 -9.88 -3.56 -8.01
CA LEU A 69 -9.11 -2.93 -9.09
C LEU A 69 -8.27 -1.77 -8.57
N TYR A 70 -8.84 -0.89 -7.75
CA TYR A 70 -8.09 0.19 -7.13
C TYR A 70 -6.94 -0.31 -6.26
N ASN A 71 -7.21 -1.31 -5.40
CA ASN A 71 -6.18 -1.86 -4.55
C ASN A 71 -5.07 -2.54 -5.36
N ALA A 72 -5.40 -3.24 -6.45
CA ALA A 72 -4.42 -3.83 -7.35
C ALA A 72 -3.54 -2.75 -8.02
N ALA A 73 -4.13 -1.70 -8.59
CA ALA A 73 -3.38 -0.62 -9.23
C ALA A 73 -2.44 0.09 -8.23
N ARG A 74 -2.95 0.41 -7.03
CA ARG A 74 -2.16 1.03 -5.97
C ARG A 74 -1.01 0.15 -5.49
N LEU A 75 -1.22 -1.16 -5.37
CA LEU A 75 -0.16 -2.11 -5.03
C LEU A 75 0.92 -2.17 -6.12
N ILE A 76 0.54 -2.12 -7.40
CA ILE A 76 1.51 -2.08 -8.51
C ILE A 76 2.36 -0.81 -8.40
N ASN A 77 1.74 0.38 -8.26
CA ASN A 77 2.49 1.62 -8.03
C ASN A 77 3.42 1.51 -6.82
N LEU A 78 2.91 1.02 -5.69
CA LEU A 78 3.67 0.92 -4.45
C LEU A 78 4.87 -0.03 -4.59
N TYR A 79 4.72 -1.13 -5.32
CA TYR A 79 5.84 -2.03 -5.62
C TYR A 79 6.89 -1.36 -6.50
N LEU A 80 6.49 -0.59 -7.52
CA LEU A 80 7.41 0.19 -8.35
C LEU A 80 8.16 1.25 -7.52
N LEU A 81 7.47 1.93 -6.60
CA LEU A 81 8.09 2.85 -5.65
C LEU A 81 9.10 2.16 -4.73
N GLN A 82 8.83 0.94 -4.25
CA GLN A 82 9.82 0.16 -3.49
C GLN A 82 11.09 -0.12 -4.33
N LEU A 83 10.95 -0.42 -5.63
CA LEU A 83 12.09 -0.63 -6.52
C LEU A 83 12.90 0.67 -6.70
N ILE A 84 12.22 1.79 -6.93
CA ILE A 84 12.84 3.12 -7.04
C ILE A 84 13.56 3.47 -5.72
N PHE A 85 12.92 3.26 -4.57
CA PHE A 85 13.49 3.47 -3.25
C PHE A 85 14.78 2.65 -3.07
N SER A 86 14.74 1.37 -3.43
CA SER A 86 15.89 0.46 -3.32
C SER A 86 17.07 0.93 -4.20
N ALA A 87 16.77 1.41 -5.41
CA ALA A 87 17.78 1.95 -6.33
C ALA A 87 18.40 3.26 -5.79
N LEU A 88 17.57 4.19 -5.28
CA LEU A 88 18.02 5.44 -4.67
C LEU A 88 18.91 5.18 -3.44
N LYS A 89 18.50 4.26 -2.56
CA LYS A 89 19.27 3.90 -1.38
C LYS A 89 20.64 3.33 -1.75
N ARG A 90 20.71 2.47 -2.77
CA ARG A 90 21.97 1.90 -3.27
C ARG A 90 22.89 2.97 -3.88
N GLY A 91 22.35 3.88 -4.67
CA GLY A 91 23.12 4.97 -5.29
C GLY A 91 23.61 6.04 -4.29
N SER A 92 22.91 6.20 -3.17
CA SER A 92 23.28 7.18 -2.13
C SER A 92 24.45 6.76 -1.22
N GLY A 93 25.02 5.56 -1.40
CA GLY A 93 26.15 5.07 -0.59
C GLY A 93 25.82 4.75 0.87
N ILE A 94 24.54 4.77 1.25
CA ILE A 94 24.08 4.53 2.63
C ILE A 94 24.28 3.05 3.06
N GLU A 95 24.51 2.12 2.12
CA GLU A 95 24.96 0.75 2.40
C GLU A 95 26.44 0.55 2.05
N SER A 96 27.32 1.25 2.77
CA SER A 96 28.78 1.09 2.69
C SER A 96 29.28 -0.15 3.44
N SER A 97 29.04 -1.35 2.92
CA SER A 97 29.82 -2.54 3.36
C SER A 97 30.10 -3.63 2.32
N CYS A 98 29.75 -3.45 1.04
CA CYS A 98 30.08 -4.45 0.02
C CYS A 98 31.06 -3.85 -1.00
N GLN A 99 32.32 -4.26 -0.89
CA GLN A 99 33.39 -4.00 -1.85
C GLN A 99 33.09 -4.69 -3.19
N TYR A 100 32.40 -3.99 -4.10
CA TYR A 100 32.51 -4.25 -5.53
C TYR A 100 32.68 -2.90 -6.26
N PRO A 101 33.80 -2.69 -6.97
CA PRO A 101 33.99 -1.47 -7.74
C PRO A 101 33.16 -1.54 -9.03
N ASN A 102 32.62 -0.38 -9.42
CA ASN A 102 31.86 -0.09 -10.64
C ASN A 102 30.45 -0.66 -10.77
N THR A 103 29.47 0.21 -10.60
CA THR A 103 28.65 0.61 -11.76
C THR A 103 28.22 2.06 -11.57
N ASP A 104 28.53 2.90 -12.55
CA ASP A 104 28.02 4.27 -12.64
C ASP A 104 26.49 4.25 -12.71
N CYS A 105 25.82 4.24 -11.54
CA CYS A 105 24.41 4.57 -11.43
C CYS A 105 24.27 6.08 -11.65
N ILE A 106 24.45 6.52 -12.90
CA ILE A 106 24.04 7.86 -13.33
C ILE A 106 22.52 7.83 -13.28
N PHE A 107 21.96 8.36 -12.19
CA PHE A 107 20.54 8.64 -12.13
C PHE A 107 20.18 9.51 -13.33
N PRO A 108 19.16 9.16 -14.13
CA PRO A 108 18.75 10.01 -15.22
C PRO A 108 18.37 11.39 -14.65
N GLU A 109 19.14 12.42 -15.03
CA GLU A 109 18.99 13.83 -14.63
C GLU A 109 17.60 14.42 -14.95
N ALA A 110 16.74 13.69 -15.66
CA ALA A 110 15.47 14.18 -16.20
C ALA A 110 14.31 14.24 -15.19
N ARG A 111 14.41 13.62 -14.01
CA ARG A 111 13.39 13.72 -12.96
C ARG A 111 14.02 13.71 -11.58
N ASP A 112 13.80 14.78 -10.82
CA ASP A 112 14.19 14.95 -9.41
C ASP A 112 13.46 13.96 -8.47
N TRP A 113 13.68 12.66 -8.66
CA TRP A 113 13.21 11.63 -7.74
C TRP A 113 14.13 11.57 -6.53
N THR A 114 13.63 12.07 -5.40
CA THR A 114 14.31 11.98 -4.10
C THR A 114 13.71 10.86 -3.27
N VAL A 115 14.48 10.37 -2.29
CA VAL A 115 13.97 9.40 -1.30
C VAL A 115 12.72 9.93 -0.59
N GLU A 116 12.71 11.22 -0.24
CA GLU A 116 11.57 11.88 0.39
C GLU A 116 10.31 11.82 -0.47
N LYS A 117 10.44 12.14 -1.77
CA LYS A 117 9.32 12.06 -2.72
C LYS A 117 8.76 10.64 -2.82
N VAL A 118 9.62 9.63 -2.92
CA VAL A 118 9.20 8.23 -2.96
C VAL A 118 8.44 7.83 -1.70
N LEU A 119 8.92 8.24 -0.52
CA LEU A 119 8.26 7.94 0.75
C LEU A 119 6.91 8.64 0.88
N LEU A 120 6.80 9.90 0.43
CA LEU A 120 5.56 10.66 0.45
C LEU A 120 4.50 10.00 -0.45
N GLU A 121 4.84 9.71 -1.71
CA GLU A 121 3.91 9.04 -2.64
C GLU A 121 3.53 7.63 -2.16
N SER A 122 4.49 6.90 -1.56
CA SER A 122 4.22 5.59 -0.97
C SER A 122 3.23 5.69 0.20
N ALA A 123 3.40 6.68 1.08
CA ALA A 123 2.51 6.90 2.20
C ALA A 123 1.07 7.23 1.75
N GLU A 124 0.92 8.05 0.70
CA GLU A 124 -0.38 8.35 0.11
C GLU A 124 -1.08 7.09 -0.41
N LEU A 125 -0.37 6.23 -1.15
CA LEU A 125 -0.92 4.96 -1.65
C LEU A 125 -1.29 4.00 -0.52
N VAL A 126 -0.47 3.91 0.52
CA VAL A 126 -0.76 3.07 1.69
C VAL A 126 -2.01 3.56 2.42
N ARG A 127 -2.12 4.87 2.65
CA ARG A 127 -3.30 5.50 3.23
C ARG A 127 -4.54 5.20 2.39
N ASP A 128 -4.43 5.30 1.08
CA ASP A 128 -5.51 5.03 0.13
C ASP A 128 -5.99 3.57 0.15
N ILE A 129 -5.06 2.61 0.28
CA ILE A 129 -5.40 1.19 0.44
C ILE A 129 -6.06 0.97 1.80
N LEU A 130 -5.55 1.59 2.87
CA LEU A 130 -6.14 1.48 4.20
C LEU A 130 -7.53 2.12 4.29
N ALA A 131 -7.79 3.19 3.54
CA ALA A 131 -9.11 3.77 3.39
C ALA A 131 -10.13 2.83 2.73
N SER A 132 -9.68 1.80 1.99
CA SER A 132 -10.58 0.74 1.49
C SER A 132 -10.98 -0.28 2.55
N VAL A 133 -10.25 -0.39 3.66
CA VAL A 133 -10.49 -1.44 4.67
C VAL A 133 -11.89 -1.38 5.29
N PRO A 134 -12.41 -0.21 5.70
CA PRO A 134 -13.78 -0.07 6.19
C PRO A 134 -14.84 -0.58 5.22
N TYR A 135 -14.63 -0.40 3.91
CA TYR A 135 -15.55 -0.90 2.90
C TYR A 135 -15.71 -2.42 2.99
N TYR A 136 -14.60 -3.14 3.08
CA TYR A 136 -14.60 -4.60 3.19
C TYR A 136 -15.05 -5.10 4.57
N LEU A 137 -14.62 -4.44 5.65
CA LEU A 137 -14.91 -4.92 6.99
C LEU A 137 -16.31 -4.54 7.47
N ASP A 138 -16.81 -3.36 7.12
CA ASP A 138 -17.99 -2.79 7.77
C ASP A 138 -19.13 -2.48 6.81
N LEU A 139 -18.84 -2.20 5.53
CA LEU A 139 -19.87 -1.83 4.55
C LEU A 139 -20.34 -2.99 3.66
N LEU A 140 -19.66 -4.14 3.66
CA LEU A 140 -20.10 -5.31 2.89
C LEU A 140 -21.42 -5.86 3.44
N GLU A 141 -22.36 -6.10 2.52
CA GLU A 141 -23.56 -6.87 2.80
C GLU A 141 -23.21 -8.28 3.32
N SER A 142 -24.09 -8.83 4.16
CA SER A 142 -23.88 -10.13 4.83
C SER A 142 -23.62 -11.29 3.86
N GLN A 143 -24.23 -11.25 2.67
CA GLN A 143 -24.04 -12.23 1.60
C GLN A 143 -22.66 -12.17 0.95
N ASN A 144 -21.99 -11.00 1.01
CA ASN A 144 -20.71 -10.76 0.38
C ASN A 144 -19.53 -10.86 1.36
N ARG A 145 -19.72 -11.37 2.58
CA ARG A 145 -18.67 -11.39 3.61
C ARG A 145 -17.38 -12.12 3.21
N ILE A 146 -17.48 -13.11 2.31
CA ILE A 146 -16.32 -13.84 1.79
C ILE A 146 -15.35 -12.89 1.04
N GLU A 147 -15.87 -11.79 0.49
CA GLU A 147 -15.10 -10.77 -0.22
C GLU A 147 -14.08 -10.04 0.66
N ALA A 148 -14.28 -10.02 1.98
CA ALA A 148 -13.30 -9.44 2.90
C ALA A 148 -11.92 -10.13 2.79
N ARG A 149 -11.85 -11.37 2.28
CA ARG A 149 -10.57 -12.10 2.07
C ARG A 149 -9.64 -11.38 1.09
N TYR A 150 -10.19 -10.57 0.19
CA TYR A 150 -9.38 -9.83 -0.78
C TYR A 150 -8.54 -8.73 -0.12
N LEU A 151 -8.80 -8.38 1.15
CA LEU A 151 -7.90 -7.55 1.94
C LEU A 151 -6.62 -8.26 2.38
N ILE A 152 -6.60 -9.59 2.47
CA ILE A 152 -5.43 -10.33 3.00
C ILE A 152 -4.19 -9.98 2.18
N TRP A 153 -4.29 -10.06 0.84
CA TRP A 153 -3.17 -9.79 -0.05
C TRP A 153 -2.62 -8.35 0.07
N PRO A 154 -3.40 -7.27 -0.14
CA PRO A 154 -2.89 -5.91 -0.03
C PRO A 154 -2.27 -5.61 1.33
N LEU A 155 -2.93 -6.00 2.42
CA LEU A 155 -2.43 -5.75 3.77
C LEU A 155 -1.11 -6.48 4.04
N THR A 156 -0.99 -7.74 3.61
CA THR A 156 0.25 -8.53 3.76
C THR A 156 1.37 -7.98 2.88
N SER A 157 1.05 -7.55 1.66
CA SER A 157 2.03 -7.00 0.73
C SER A 157 2.62 -5.70 1.24
N ILE A 158 1.77 -4.74 1.64
CA ILE A 158 2.21 -3.41 2.07
C ILE A 158 3.16 -3.49 3.27
N VAL A 159 2.80 -4.24 4.31
CA VAL A 159 3.62 -4.33 5.53
C VAL A 159 4.98 -4.96 5.28
N SER A 160 5.14 -5.69 4.18
CA SER A 160 6.40 -6.32 3.81
C SER A 160 7.39 -5.36 3.15
N LEU A 161 6.94 -4.20 2.67
CA LEU A 161 7.74 -3.20 1.95
C LEU A 161 8.43 -2.24 2.92
N ASP A 162 9.62 -1.76 2.55
CA ASP A 162 10.38 -0.79 3.37
C ASP A 162 9.74 0.60 3.33
N VAL A 163 9.09 0.94 2.22
CA VAL A 163 8.38 2.22 2.03
C VAL A 163 7.08 2.34 2.83
N CYS A 164 6.68 1.31 3.57
CA CYS A 164 5.46 1.32 4.40
C CYS A 164 5.66 2.13 5.71
N PRO A 165 4.86 3.19 5.94
CA PRO A 165 4.97 4.01 7.14
C PRO A 165 4.75 3.22 8.45
N PRO A 166 5.51 3.49 9.53
CA PRO A 166 5.39 2.76 10.80
C PRO A 166 3.97 2.75 11.41
N LEU A 167 3.25 3.88 11.36
CA LEU A 167 1.87 3.96 11.87
C LEU A 167 0.91 3.08 11.06
N ALA A 168 1.11 2.98 9.75
CA ALA A 168 0.31 2.13 8.88
C ALA A 168 0.53 0.64 9.21
N ARG A 169 1.76 0.22 9.54
CA ARG A 169 2.06 -1.18 9.92
C ARG A 169 1.23 -1.66 11.11
N HIS A 170 1.13 -0.83 12.15
CA HIS A 170 0.32 -1.14 13.34
C HIS A 170 -1.16 -1.28 12.98
N CYS A 171 -1.69 -0.33 12.19
CA CYS A 171 -3.06 -0.39 11.71
C CYS A 171 -3.33 -1.67 10.90
N ILE A 172 -2.45 -1.99 9.95
CA ILE A 172 -2.54 -3.20 9.11
C ILE A 172 -2.65 -4.46 9.97
N LYS A 173 -1.76 -4.60 10.95
CA LYS A 173 -1.75 -5.75 11.87
C LYS A 173 -3.09 -5.88 12.58
N ASP A 174 -3.59 -4.79 13.18
CA ASP A 174 -4.87 -4.80 13.88
C ASP A 174 -6.03 -5.16 12.94
N ARG A 175 -6.02 -4.64 11.71
CA ARG A 175 -7.06 -4.93 10.72
C ARG A 175 -7.01 -6.37 10.23
N LEU A 176 -5.83 -6.97 10.08
CA LEU A 176 -5.68 -8.40 9.78
C LEU A 176 -6.21 -9.28 10.92
N MET A 177 -5.97 -8.91 12.18
CA MET A 177 -6.55 -9.62 13.33
C MET A 177 -8.08 -9.53 13.34
N VAL A 178 -8.65 -8.34 13.11
CA VAL A 178 -10.11 -8.17 13.00
C VAL A 178 -10.68 -9.00 11.85
N LEU A 179 -10.05 -8.99 10.68
CA LEU A 179 -10.45 -9.82 9.54
C LEU A 179 -10.47 -11.30 9.92
N GLY A 180 -9.43 -11.76 10.61
CA GLY A 180 -9.29 -13.12 11.11
C GLY A 180 -10.41 -13.53 12.07
N PHE A 181 -10.70 -12.73 13.08
CA PHE A 181 -11.73 -13.06 14.07
C PHE A 181 -13.15 -12.87 13.55
N LYS A 182 -13.42 -11.78 12.81
CA LYS A 182 -14.76 -11.44 12.32
C LYS A 182 -15.26 -12.42 11.26
N TYR A 183 -14.36 -12.92 10.42
CA TYR A 183 -14.70 -13.79 9.28
C TYR A 183 -14.10 -15.18 9.34
N ASN A 184 -13.51 -15.57 10.49
CA ASN A 184 -12.84 -16.85 10.67
C ASN A 184 -11.75 -17.14 9.62
N MET A 185 -11.01 -16.10 9.22
CA MET A 185 -9.95 -16.19 8.21
C MET A 185 -8.60 -16.45 8.89
N ARG A 186 -8.31 -17.73 9.13
CA ARG A 186 -7.07 -18.15 9.82
C ARG A 186 -5.78 -17.58 9.22
N GLN A 187 -5.72 -17.49 7.88
CA GLN A 187 -4.57 -16.91 7.17
C GLN A 187 -4.29 -15.47 7.60
N ALA A 188 -5.31 -14.65 7.85
CA ALA A 188 -5.13 -13.27 8.29
C ALA A 188 -4.51 -13.19 9.70
N ILE A 189 -4.92 -14.10 10.60
CA ILE A 189 -4.36 -14.20 11.95
C ILE A 189 -2.89 -14.66 11.90
N GLU A 190 -2.58 -15.65 11.06
CA GLU A 190 -1.22 -16.18 10.91
C GLU A 190 -0.28 -15.09 10.39
N VAL A 191 -0.68 -14.35 9.37
CA VAL A 191 0.10 -13.21 8.86
C VAL A 191 0.30 -12.16 9.97
N ALA A 192 -0.76 -11.75 10.66
CA ALA A 192 -0.65 -10.73 11.71
C ALA A 192 0.36 -11.12 12.81
N LYS A 193 0.40 -12.41 13.19
CA LYS A 193 1.37 -12.93 14.18
C LYS A 193 2.80 -12.99 13.65
N MET A 194 3.00 -13.22 12.35
CA MET A 194 4.34 -13.19 11.74
C MET A 194 4.94 -11.78 11.77
N LEU A 195 4.09 -10.75 11.70
CA LEU A 195 4.54 -9.35 11.80
C LEU A 195 5.13 -9.06 13.19
N ASP A 196 4.51 -9.56 14.26
CA ASP A 196 5.05 -9.42 15.62
C ASP A 196 6.45 -10.00 15.76
N GLN A 197 6.67 -11.17 15.14
CA GLN A 197 7.98 -11.82 15.18
C GLN A 197 9.04 -11.04 14.40
N ARG A 198 8.67 -10.40 13.29
CA ARG A 198 9.59 -9.59 12.49
C ARG A 198 10.00 -8.31 13.21
N ASP A 199 9.05 -7.64 13.87
CA ASP A 199 9.33 -6.44 14.68
C ASP A 199 10.24 -6.79 15.88
N HIS A 200 10.10 -7.99 16.44
CA HIS A 200 11.03 -8.47 17.48
C HIS A 200 12.45 -8.73 16.96
N ILE A 201 12.61 -9.15 15.70
CA ILE A 201 13.93 -9.45 15.10
C ILE A 201 14.67 -8.15 14.68
N GLN A 202 13.95 -7.12 14.23
CA GLN A 202 14.57 -5.85 13.79
C GLN A 202 15.01 -4.93 14.96
N ASN A 203 14.58 -5.21 16.19
CA ASN A 203 14.90 -4.43 17.39
C ASN A 203 16.05 -5.04 18.24
N TRP A 204 16.85 -5.96 17.68
CA TRP A 204 18.06 -6.54 18.29
C TRP A 204 19.31 -6.00 17.60
#